data_AF-A0A2P5HG66-F1
#
_entry.id   AF-A0A2P5HG66-F1
#
_cell.length_a   1.000
_cell.length_b   1.000
_cell.length_c   1.000
_cell.angle_alpha   90.00
_cell.angle_beta   90.00
_cell.angle_gamma   90.00
#
_symmetry.space_group_name_H-M   'P 1'
#
loop_
_entity.id
_entity.type
_entity.pdbx_description
1 polymer ?
#
loop_
_entity_poly.entity_id
_entity_poly.type
_entity_poly.pdbx_seq_one_letter_code
_entity_poly.pdbx_strand_id
1 'polypeptide(L)'
;MQDEIRALEVQLWRLDEKDRVNSPHNLQCRELDDAYNKTRKTMMDQIQHKLVQYGELLCISSKLAALDRPSRFETTNVENFFFNKQPIVLQEGYIGNITDLVTLKAEKDEAWLDRQILVLLVRANNRLLSRRRENNGGSVVLYSLARVHFFVMTILIAAMLFLFSAPLVPLWLWSQTEIDGTVLAKMMGFQVGCTLAFGGVMAICTRAKKHEIFGACAA
;
A
#
# COMPACT_ATOMS: atom_id res chain seq x y z
N MET A 1 1.23 -18.08 23.96
CA MET A 1 2.39 -18.61 23.19
C MET A 1 3.72 -18.46 23.90
N GLN A 2 4.28 -17.27 24.11
CA GLN A 2 5.61 -17.16 24.74
C GLN A 2 5.63 -17.72 26.18
N ASP A 3 4.55 -17.52 26.94
CA ASP A 3 4.38 -18.12 28.26
C ASP A 3 4.23 -19.66 28.23
N GLU A 4 3.59 -20.20 27.18
CA GLU A 4 3.46 -21.65 26.99
C GLU A 4 4.82 -22.31 26.70
N ILE A 5 5.66 -21.67 25.87
CA ILE A 5 7.03 -22.13 25.59
C ILE A 5 7.84 -22.12 26.89
N ARG A 6 7.78 -21.02 27.65
CA ARG A 6 8.43 -20.91 28.96
C ARG A 6 7.99 -22.03 29.91
N ALA A 7 6.70 -22.32 29.96
CA ALA A 7 6.16 -23.38 30.81
C ALA A 7 6.70 -24.78 30.42
N LEU A 8 6.88 -25.05 29.13
CA LEU A 8 7.46 -26.30 28.62
C LEU A 8 8.97 -26.39 28.93
N GLU A 9 9.71 -25.30 28.74
CA GLU A 9 11.15 -25.23 29.06
C GLU A 9 11.40 -25.47 30.56
N VAL A 10 10.55 -24.90 31.42
CA VAL A 10 10.62 -25.14 32.88
C VAL A 10 10.35 -26.60 33.24
N GLN A 11 9.41 -27.26 32.54
CA GLN A 11 9.13 -28.68 32.77
C GLN A 11 10.30 -29.56 32.31
N LEU A 12 10.89 -29.24 31.16
CA LEU A 12 12.07 -29.92 30.64
C LEU A 12 13.26 -29.76 31.60
N TRP A 13 13.49 -28.55 32.09
CA TRP A 13 14.54 -28.28 33.08
C TRP A 13 14.36 -29.08 34.38
N ARG A 14 13.12 -29.20 34.88
CA ARG A 14 12.82 -30.02 36.06
C ARG A 14 13.08 -31.51 35.81
N LEU A 15 12.81 -32.00 34.60
CA LEU A 15 13.10 -33.37 34.21
C LEU A 15 14.61 -33.63 34.22
N ASP A 16 15.38 -32.72 33.63
CA ASP A 16 16.84 -32.83 33.58
C ASP A 16 17.47 -32.75 34.98
N GLU A 17 16.97 -31.87 35.85
CA GLU A 17 17.44 -31.78 37.23
C GLU A 17 17.12 -33.05 38.04
N LYS A 18 15.95 -33.66 37.80
CA LYS A 18 15.59 -34.94 38.42
C LYS A 18 16.49 -36.08 37.94
N ASP A 19 16.79 -36.13 36.64
CA ASP A 19 17.66 -37.15 36.06
C ASP A 19 19.12 -36.95 36.48
N ARG A 20 19.55 -35.71 36.72
CA ARG A 20 20.88 -35.40 37.25
C ARG A 20 21.15 -36.08 38.59
N VAL A 21 20.13 -36.18 39.45
CA VAL A 21 20.22 -36.84 40.77
C VAL A 21 19.95 -38.34 40.66
N ASN A 22 18.94 -38.76 39.91
CA ASN A 22 18.46 -40.14 39.95
C ASN A 22 19.06 -41.06 38.87
N SER A 23 19.44 -40.54 37.71
CA SER A 23 19.85 -41.33 36.54
C SER A 23 20.72 -40.52 35.58
N PRO A 24 21.95 -40.15 35.98
CA PRO A 24 22.79 -39.22 35.22
C PRO A 24 23.21 -39.74 33.84
N HIS A 25 23.17 -41.06 33.60
CA HIS A 25 23.47 -41.66 32.30
C HIS A 25 22.45 -41.24 31.21
N ASN A 26 21.20 -40.94 31.59
CA ASN A 26 20.16 -40.49 30.65
C ASN A 26 20.43 -39.09 30.08
N LEU A 27 21.29 -38.29 30.75
CA LEU A 27 21.70 -36.97 30.27
C LEU A 27 22.92 -37.01 29.35
N GLN A 28 23.66 -38.13 29.35
CA GLN A 28 24.90 -38.28 28.58
C GLN A 28 24.66 -38.79 27.17
N CYS A 29 23.59 -39.54 26.94
CA CYS A 29 23.26 -40.09 25.63
C CYS A 29 21.76 -39.95 25.34
N ARG A 30 21.45 -39.16 24.31
CA ARG A 30 20.07 -38.95 23.86
C ARG A 30 19.43 -40.23 23.32
N GLU A 31 20.18 -41.09 22.64
CA GLU A 31 19.65 -42.34 22.08
C GLU A 31 19.23 -43.33 23.16
N LEU A 32 20.01 -43.43 24.25
CA LEU A 32 19.67 -44.28 25.39
C LEU A 32 18.45 -43.75 26.15
N ASP A 33 18.36 -42.44 26.33
CA ASP A 33 17.19 -41.79 26.93
C ASP A 33 15.93 -41.97 26.07
N ASP A 34 16.01 -41.73 24.76
CA ASP A 34 14.90 -41.91 23.82
C ASP A 34 14.40 -43.37 23.77
N ALA A 35 15.30 -44.34 23.98
CA ALA A 35 14.96 -45.75 24.04
C ALA A 35 14.24 -46.13 25.35
N TYR A 36 14.61 -45.50 26.47
CA TYR A 36 14.07 -45.78 27.79
C TYR A 36 12.79 -44.97 28.09
N ASN A 37 12.83 -43.66 27.81
CA ASN A 37 11.77 -42.71 28.10
C ASN A 37 11.71 -41.61 27.03
N LYS A 38 10.66 -41.65 26.21
CA LYS A 38 10.44 -40.64 25.15
C LYS A 38 9.91 -39.30 25.66
N THR A 39 9.74 -39.12 26.97
CA THR A 39 9.15 -37.89 27.54
C THR A 39 9.96 -36.65 27.18
N ARG A 40 11.30 -36.70 27.28
CA ARG A 40 12.18 -35.57 26.93
C ARG A 40 12.06 -35.23 25.45
N LYS A 41 12.08 -36.24 24.59
CA LYS A 41 11.87 -36.10 23.14
C LYS A 41 10.53 -35.44 22.82
N THR A 42 9.44 -35.92 23.43
CA THR A 42 8.11 -35.33 23.19
C THR A 42 8.03 -33.88 23.67
N MET A 43 8.64 -33.52 24.79
CA MET A 43 8.71 -32.12 25.24
C MET A 43 9.53 -31.25 24.28
N MET A 44 10.67 -31.74 23.80
CA MET A 44 11.49 -31.05 22.80
C MET A 44 10.71 -30.84 21.49
N ASP A 45 9.99 -31.85 21.00
CA ASP A 45 9.15 -31.74 19.81
C ASP A 45 8.02 -30.70 20.02
N GLN A 46 7.41 -30.67 21.20
CA GLN A 46 6.39 -29.67 21.54
C GLN A 46 6.95 -28.25 21.58
N ILE A 47 8.13 -28.05 22.19
CA ILE A 47 8.84 -26.76 22.22
C ILE A 47 9.17 -26.32 20.80
N GLN A 48 9.73 -27.23 19.98
CA GLN A 48 10.07 -26.96 18.58
C GLN A 48 8.83 -26.53 17.79
N HIS A 49 7.73 -27.26 17.90
CA HIS A 49 6.49 -26.94 17.20
C HIS A 49 5.94 -25.56 17.61
N LYS A 50 5.95 -25.25 18.91
CA LYS A 50 5.50 -23.95 19.44
C LYS A 50 6.41 -22.80 19.00
N LEU A 51 7.72 -23.02 18.93
CA LEU A 51 8.69 -22.04 18.42
C LEU A 51 8.45 -21.74 16.94
N VAL A 52 8.16 -22.75 16.12
CA VAL A 52 7.81 -22.55 14.70
C VAL A 52 6.53 -21.71 14.58
N GLN A 53 5.47 -22.06 15.30
CA GLN A 53 4.21 -21.29 15.31
C GLN A 53 4.42 -19.83 15.75
N TYR A 54 5.25 -19.61 16.76
CA TYR A 54 5.58 -18.27 17.21
C TYR A 54 6.38 -17.49 16.16
N GLY A 55 7.34 -18.14 15.49
CA GLY A 55 8.08 -17.55 14.37
C GLY A 55 7.19 -17.18 13.19
N GLU A 56 6.21 -18.03 12.85
CA GLU A 56 5.19 -17.73 11.84
C GLU A 56 4.35 -16.51 12.24
N LEU A 57 3.90 -16.44 13.49
CA LEU A 57 3.13 -15.30 13.99
C LEU A 57 3.94 -14.00 13.96
N LEU A 58 5.23 -14.05 14.34
CA LEU A 58 6.13 -12.90 14.23
C LEU A 58 6.34 -12.49 12.77
N CYS A 59 6.47 -13.44 11.85
CA CYS A 59 6.56 -13.17 10.42
C CYS A 59 5.29 -12.47 9.91
N ILE A 60 4.11 -12.96 10.31
CA ILE A 60 2.82 -12.34 9.98
C ILE A 60 2.74 -10.93 10.59
N SER A 61 3.08 -10.77 11.86
CA SER A 61 3.07 -9.47 12.54
C SER A 61 4.04 -8.48 11.90
N SER A 62 5.22 -8.93 11.49
CA SER A 62 6.20 -8.11 10.78
C SER A 62 5.67 -7.69 9.41
N LYS A 63 5.06 -8.62 8.65
CA LYS A 63 4.39 -8.31 7.38
C LYS A 63 3.25 -7.32 7.55
N LEU A 64 2.44 -7.46 8.61
CA LEU A 64 1.36 -6.52 8.94
C LEU A 64 1.90 -5.15 9.35
N ALA A 65 2.98 -5.10 10.15
CA ALA A 65 3.63 -3.87 10.54
C ALA A 65 4.32 -3.15 9.37
N ALA A 66 4.72 -3.90 8.34
CA ALA A 66 5.26 -3.37 7.09
C ALA A 66 4.19 -2.81 6.14
N LEU A 67 2.90 -3.07 6.40
CA LEU A 67 1.82 -2.45 5.63
C LEU A 67 1.76 -0.96 5.94
N ASP A 68 1.53 -0.17 4.90
CA ASP A 68 1.40 1.27 5.05
C ASP A 68 0.09 1.62 5.76
N ARG A 69 0.16 2.66 6.60
CA ARG A 69 -1.02 3.23 7.25
C ARG A 69 -1.93 3.89 6.22
N PRO A 70 -3.26 3.82 6.39
CA PRO A 70 -4.20 4.47 5.50
C PRO A 70 -4.04 5.98 5.50
N SER A 71 -4.35 6.55 4.35
CA SER A 71 -4.43 7.99 4.17
C SER A 71 -5.55 8.60 5.01
N ARG A 72 -5.38 9.88 5.39
CA ARG A 72 -6.47 10.68 6.00
C ARG A 72 -7.75 10.68 5.15
N PHE A 73 -7.63 10.57 3.82
CA PHE A 73 -8.79 10.51 2.95
C PHE A 73 -9.55 9.19 3.10
N GLU A 74 -8.82 8.07 3.13
CA GLU A 74 -9.41 6.73 3.23
C GLU A 74 -10.08 6.52 4.58
N THR A 75 -9.43 6.98 5.65
CA THR A 75 -9.99 6.97 7.01
C THR A 75 -11.28 7.78 7.08
N THR A 76 -11.31 9.02 6.58
CA THR A 76 -12.54 9.83 6.50
C THR A 76 -13.62 9.18 5.62
N ASN A 77 -13.25 8.50 4.53
CA ASN A 77 -14.21 7.80 3.68
C ASN A 77 -14.84 6.60 4.41
N VAL A 78 -14.04 5.85 5.18
CA VAL A 78 -14.50 4.74 6.02
C VAL A 78 -15.38 5.26 7.16
N GLU A 79 -15.00 6.34 7.84
CA GLU A 79 -15.83 7.01 8.85
C GLU A 79 -17.18 7.45 8.27
N ASN A 80 -17.18 8.10 7.11
CA ASN A 80 -18.40 8.49 6.42
C ASN A 80 -19.26 7.28 6.02
N PHE A 81 -18.64 6.18 5.61
CA PHE A 81 -19.36 4.94 5.32
C PHE A 81 -20.06 4.39 6.57
N PHE A 82 -19.34 4.26 7.69
CA PHE A 82 -19.91 3.78 8.94
C PHE A 82 -21.00 4.71 9.48
N PHE A 83 -20.82 6.03 9.39
CA PHE A 83 -21.82 7.01 9.77
C PHE A 83 -23.10 6.91 8.94
N ASN A 84 -22.97 6.74 7.62
CA ASN A 84 -24.12 6.74 6.70
C ASN A 84 -24.87 5.40 6.64
N LYS A 85 -24.16 4.27 6.76
CA LYS A 85 -24.77 2.94 6.67
C LYS A 85 -25.18 2.37 8.01
N GLN A 86 -24.59 2.86 9.11
CA GLN A 86 -24.70 2.29 10.45
C GLN A 86 -24.78 0.75 10.43
N PRO A 87 -23.83 0.05 9.77
CA PRO A 87 -23.96 -1.39 9.56
C PRO A 87 -23.72 -2.21 10.83
N ILE A 88 -23.38 -1.55 11.94
CA ILE A 88 -23.00 -2.18 13.19
C ILE A 88 -24.17 -2.10 14.16
N VAL A 89 -24.55 -3.27 14.70
CA VAL A 89 -25.73 -3.44 15.55
C VAL A 89 -25.44 -3.06 17.02
N LEU A 90 -24.18 -2.83 17.41
CA LEU A 90 -23.78 -2.43 18.76
C LEU A 90 -22.58 -1.47 18.77
N GLN A 91 -22.38 -0.78 19.90
CA GLN A 91 -21.34 0.22 20.15
C GLN A 91 -19.92 -0.41 20.15
N GLU A 92 -19.40 -0.71 18.97
CA GLU A 92 -18.11 -1.35 18.79
C GLU A 92 -16.98 -0.29 18.83
N GLY A 93 -16.52 0.00 20.06
CA GLY A 93 -15.46 0.99 20.33
C GLY A 93 -14.07 0.64 19.76
N TYR A 94 -13.87 -0.57 19.23
CA TYR A 94 -12.60 -1.00 18.66
C TYR A 94 -12.29 -0.34 17.30
N ILE A 95 -13.31 0.15 16.58
CA ILE A 95 -13.14 0.92 15.33
C ILE A 95 -12.68 2.36 15.62
N GLY A 96 -12.80 2.83 16.87
CA GLY A 96 -12.37 4.16 17.27
C GLY A 96 -10.85 4.35 17.25
N ASN A 97 -10.07 3.26 17.19
CA ASN A 97 -8.62 3.37 17.12
C ASN A 97 -8.12 3.37 15.66
N ILE A 98 -8.17 4.55 15.04
CA ILE A 98 -7.69 4.81 13.67
C ILE A 98 -6.23 4.32 13.50
N THR A 99 -5.45 4.21 14.58
CA THR A 99 -4.06 3.76 14.53
C THR A 99 -3.89 2.28 14.21
N ASP A 100 -4.94 1.46 14.34
CA ASP A 100 -4.91 0.02 14.05
C ASP A 100 -5.31 -0.31 12.59
N LEU A 101 -5.75 0.71 11.84
CA LEU A 101 -6.09 0.52 10.44
C LEU A 101 -4.80 0.37 9.61
N VAL A 102 -4.77 -0.66 8.78
CA VAL A 102 -3.70 -0.92 7.80
C VAL A 102 -4.27 -0.98 6.40
N THR A 103 -3.53 -0.48 5.42
CA THR A 103 -3.96 -0.52 4.01
C THR A 103 -3.37 -1.75 3.34
N LEU A 104 -4.24 -2.63 2.84
CA LEU A 104 -3.84 -3.83 2.10
C LEU A 104 -3.41 -3.53 0.66
N LYS A 105 -3.60 -2.30 0.16
CA LYS A 105 -3.16 -1.88 -1.17
C LYS A 105 -1.65 -1.69 -1.17
N ALA A 106 -0.93 -2.68 -1.67
CA ALA A 106 0.49 -2.58 -1.98
C ALA A 106 0.69 -1.76 -3.26
N GLU A 107 0.65 -0.43 -3.19
CA GLU A 107 1.00 0.40 -4.34
C GLU A 107 1.49 1.79 -3.91
N LYS A 108 2.76 1.80 -3.52
CA LYS A 108 3.47 2.95 -2.96
C LYS A 108 3.70 4.10 -3.96
N ASP A 109 3.30 3.96 -5.23
CA ASP A 109 3.61 4.94 -6.29
C ASP A 109 2.41 5.56 -7.03
N GLU A 110 1.19 5.00 -6.92
CA GLU A 110 -0.02 5.63 -7.51
C GLU A 110 -0.59 6.73 -6.61
N ALA A 111 -0.25 6.73 -5.31
CA ALA A 111 -1.07 7.35 -4.28
C ALA A 111 -1.06 8.88 -4.24
N TRP A 112 -0.03 9.59 -4.72
CA TRP A 112 -0.01 11.05 -4.56
C TRP A 112 -0.86 11.78 -5.63
N LEU A 113 -0.69 11.42 -6.91
CA LEU A 113 -1.47 11.98 -8.01
C LEU A 113 -2.88 11.46 -7.99
N ASP A 114 -3.07 10.15 -7.82
CA ASP A 114 -4.40 9.57 -7.73
C ASP A 114 -5.17 10.19 -6.55
N ARG A 115 -4.52 10.44 -5.40
CA ARG A 115 -5.15 11.16 -4.28
C ARG A 115 -5.49 12.61 -4.59
N GLN A 116 -4.59 13.37 -5.22
CA GLN A 116 -4.89 14.77 -5.56
C GLN A 116 -6.00 14.84 -6.61
N ILE A 117 -6.00 13.95 -7.59
CA ILE A 117 -7.05 13.87 -8.60
C ILE A 117 -8.35 13.37 -7.97
N LEU A 118 -8.32 12.38 -7.09
CA LEU A 118 -9.49 11.93 -6.34
C LEU A 118 -10.06 13.04 -5.46
N VAL A 119 -9.23 13.82 -4.77
CA VAL A 119 -9.67 14.98 -3.99
C VAL A 119 -10.26 16.05 -4.90
N LEU A 120 -9.64 16.31 -6.06
CA LEU A 120 -10.17 17.23 -7.06
C LEU A 120 -11.46 16.70 -7.67
N LEU A 121 -11.62 15.38 -7.84
CA LEU A 121 -12.76 14.72 -8.44
C LEU A 121 -13.95 14.69 -7.46
N VAL A 122 -13.67 14.43 -6.19
CA VAL A 122 -14.64 14.51 -5.09
C VAL A 122 -15.04 15.97 -4.85
N ARG A 123 -14.11 16.93 -4.99
CA ARG A 123 -14.43 18.36 -4.90
C ARG A 123 -15.16 18.88 -6.13
N ALA A 124 -14.81 18.39 -7.31
CA ALA A 124 -15.48 18.68 -8.58
C ALA A 124 -16.76 17.86 -8.76
N ASN A 125 -17.13 17.05 -7.76
CA ASN A 125 -18.28 16.16 -7.81
C ASN A 125 -19.51 16.90 -8.35
N ASN A 126 -19.99 16.42 -9.50
CA ASN A 126 -21.40 16.42 -9.82
C ASN A 126 -21.72 15.23 -10.75
N ARG A 127 -22.49 14.28 -10.20
CA ARG A 127 -23.37 13.31 -10.89
C ARG A 127 -22.75 12.20 -11.75
N LEU A 128 -21.59 12.41 -12.39
CA LEU A 128 -21.06 11.47 -13.40
C LEU A 128 -20.39 10.22 -12.80
N LEU A 129 -19.79 10.33 -11.62
CA LEU A 129 -19.01 9.24 -11.00
C LEU A 129 -19.72 8.53 -9.87
N SER A 130 -20.75 9.15 -9.28
CA SER A 130 -21.59 8.50 -8.26
C SER A 130 -22.62 7.61 -8.95
N ARG A 131 -22.31 6.32 -9.15
CA ARG A 131 -23.40 5.36 -9.38
C ARG A 131 -24.06 5.10 -8.04
N ARG A 132 -25.22 5.72 -7.82
CA ARG A 132 -26.09 5.42 -6.68
C ARG A 132 -26.54 3.97 -6.84
N ARG A 133 -25.87 3.04 -6.17
CA ARG A 133 -26.34 1.65 -6.09
C ARG A 133 -27.32 1.58 -4.93
N GLU A 134 -28.59 1.60 -5.28
CA GLU A 134 -29.70 1.40 -4.36
C GLU A 134 -29.81 -0.10 -4.09
N ASN A 135 -29.18 -0.58 -3.03
CA ASN A 135 -29.54 -1.86 -2.43
C ASN A 135 -30.55 -1.56 -1.30
N ASN A 136 -31.44 -2.52 -1.01
CA ASN A 136 -32.61 -2.46 -0.10
C ASN A 136 -32.34 -2.02 1.37
N GLY A 137 -31.20 -1.40 1.70
CA GLY A 137 -30.90 -0.85 3.03
C GLY A 137 -30.02 0.40 3.00
N GLY A 138 -30.08 1.23 1.95
CA GLY A 138 -29.41 2.55 1.89
C GLY A 138 -28.35 2.67 0.78
N SER A 139 -28.27 3.86 0.17
CA SER A 139 -27.39 4.15 -0.95
C SER A 139 -25.94 4.36 -0.51
N VAL A 140 -25.05 3.43 -0.90
CA VAL A 140 -23.61 3.61 -0.70
C VAL A 140 -23.01 4.17 -1.98
N VAL A 141 -22.35 5.33 -1.88
CA VAL A 141 -21.52 5.86 -2.96
C VAL A 141 -20.14 5.21 -2.85
N LEU A 142 -20.00 4.00 -3.40
CA LEU A 142 -18.70 3.38 -3.59
C LEU A 142 -18.11 3.92 -4.89
N TYR A 143 -17.07 4.75 -4.79
CA TYR A 143 -16.28 5.14 -5.93
C TYR A 143 -15.50 3.92 -6.41
N SER A 144 -15.89 3.36 -7.56
CA SER A 144 -15.16 2.24 -8.15
C SER A 144 -13.79 2.73 -8.61
N LEU A 145 -12.73 2.21 -8.00
CA LEU A 145 -11.34 2.55 -8.27
C LEU A 145 -11.01 2.50 -9.77
N ALA A 146 -11.51 1.47 -10.48
CA ALA A 146 -11.31 1.31 -11.92
C ALA A 146 -11.86 2.48 -12.77
N ARG A 147 -12.96 3.13 -12.35
CA ARG A 147 -13.53 4.27 -13.09
C ARG A 147 -12.79 5.56 -12.81
N VAL A 148 -12.29 5.72 -11.58
CA VAL A 148 -11.43 6.85 -11.22
C VAL A 148 -10.16 6.77 -12.06
N HIS A 149 -9.52 5.61 -12.13
CA HIS A 149 -8.33 5.37 -12.93
C HIS A 149 -8.57 5.64 -14.43
N PHE A 150 -9.68 5.14 -14.99
CA PHE A 150 -10.06 5.43 -16.38
C PHE A 150 -10.26 6.94 -16.62
N PHE A 151 -10.91 7.65 -15.70
CA PHE A 151 -11.17 9.08 -15.83
C PHE A 151 -9.89 9.92 -15.69
N VAL A 152 -9.03 9.56 -14.73
CA VAL A 152 -7.68 10.13 -14.55
C VAL A 152 -6.90 9.99 -15.85
N MET A 153 -6.80 8.78 -16.41
CA MET A 153 -6.09 8.54 -17.66
C MET A 153 -6.69 9.31 -18.83
N THR A 154 -8.02 9.43 -18.88
CA THR A 154 -8.71 10.23 -19.92
C THR A 154 -8.37 11.72 -19.82
N ILE A 155 -8.38 12.30 -18.61
CA ILE A 155 -8.00 13.70 -18.38
C ILE A 155 -6.54 13.93 -18.76
N LEU A 156 -5.65 13.01 -18.38
CA LEU A 156 -4.21 13.14 -18.67
C LEU A 156 -3.94 13.08 -20.17
N ILE A 157 -4.57 12.15 -20.89
CA ILE A 157 -4.48 12.08 -22.36
C ILE A 157 -5.01 13.35 -23.01
N ALA A 158 -6.16 13.85 -22.56
CA ALA A 158 -6.72 15.11 -23.05
C ALA A 158 -5.81 16.31 -22.79
N ALA A 159 -5.19 16.39 -21.61
CA ALA A 159 -4.24 17.43 -21.25
C ALA A 159 -2.98 17.36 -22.14
N MET A 160 -2.46 16.16 -22.41
CA MET A 160 -1.33 15.96 -23.33
C MET A 160 -1.68 16.41 -24.75
N LEU A 161 -2.86 16.05 -25.27
CA LEU A 161 -3.33 16.46 -26.59
C LEU A 161 -3.53 17.97 -26.69
N PHE A 162 -4.07 18.60 -25.65
CA PHE A 162 -4.21 20.04 -25.58
C PHE A 162 -2.84 20.73 -25.60
N LEU A 163 -1.89 20.26 -24.79
CA LEU A 163 -0.57 20.85 -24.70
C LEU A 163 0.26 20.65 -25.98
N PHE A 164 0.01 19.56 -26.70
CA PHE A 164 0.59 19.28 -28.02
C PHE A 164 0.01 20.19 -29.12
N SER A 165 -1.29 20.49 -29.07
CA SER A 165 -1.97 21.34 -30.07
C SER A 165 -1.88 22.83 -29.77
N ALA A 166 -1.71 23.22 -28.49
CA ALA A 166 -1.56 24.60 -28.04
C ALA A 166 -0.50 25.42 -28.81
N PRO A 167 0.70 24.91 -29.14
CA PRO A 167 1.68 25.68 -29.91
C PRO A 167 1.31 25.91 -31.38
N LEU A 168 0.41 25.14 -31.97
CA LEU A 168 0.07 25.25 -33.40
C LEU A 168 -0.70 26.53 -33.73
N VAL A 169 -1.62 26.94 -32.86
CA VAL A 169 -2.50 28.10 -33.12
C VAL A 169 -1.73 29.43 -33.09
N PRO A 170 -0.87 29.71 -32.09
CA PRO A 170 -0.08 30.94 -32.05
C PRO A 170 0.97 30.98 -33.17
N LEU A 171 1.59 29.84 -33.50
CA LEU A 171 2.52 29.76 -34.63
C LEU A 171 1.82 30.10 -35.96
N TRP A 172 0.63 29.54 -36.18
CA TRP A 172 -0.14 29.81 -37.39
C TRP A 172 -0.55 31.28 -37.51
N LEU A 173 -0.93 31.91 -36.40
CA LEU A 173 -1.28 33.33 -36.37
C LEU A 173 -0.06 34.23 -36.64
N TRP A 174 1.06 33.96 -35.97
CA TRP A 174 2.27 34.76 -36.14
C TRP A 174 2.98 34.52 -37.48
N SER A 175 2.76 33.37 -38.13
CA SER A 175 3.26 33.09 -39.48
C SER A 175 2.62 33.97 -40.57
N GLN A 176 1.48 34.61 -40.29
CA GLN A 176 0.81 35.52 -41.24
C GLN A 176 1.33 36.96 -41.15
N THR A 177 2.15 37.27 -40.14
CA THR A 177 2.75 38.59 -39.95
C THR A 177 4.13 38.62 -40.59
N GLU A 178 4.61 39.78 -41.04
CA GLU A 178 5.99 39.90 -41.55
C GLU A 178 7.00 39.42 -40.50
N ILE A 179 7.90 38.54 -40.94
CA ILE A 179 8.84 37.84 -40.04
C ILE A 179 9.98 38.79 -39.69
N ASP A 180 9.81 39.51 -38.57
CA ASP A 180 10.87 40.28 -37.92
C ASP A 180 11.62 39.42 -36.88
N GLY A 181 12.88 39.77 -36.60
CA GLY A 181 13.72 39.05 -35.63
C GLY A 181 13.11 39.00 -34.23
N THR A 182 12.33 40.01 -33.85
CA THR A 182 11.60 40.06 -32.57
C THR A 182 10.43 39.07 -32.50
N VAL A 183 9.75 38.83 -33.63
CA VAL A 183 8.64 37.87 -33.75
C VAL A 183 9.19 36.44 -33.72
N LEU A 184 10.31 36.20 -34.40
CA LEU A 184 11.00 34.91 -34.39
C LEU A 184 11.45 34.50 -32.98
N ALA A 185 12.04 35.43 -32.21
CA ALA A 185 12.45 35.18 -30.84
C ALA A 185 11.26 34.81 -29.92
N LYS A 186 10.10 35.46 -30.11
CA LYS A 186 8.86 35.14 -29.39
C LYS A 186 8.34 33.74 -29.73
N MET A 187 8.36 33.34 -31.00
CA MET A 187 7.97 32.00 -31.43
C MET A 187 8.85 30.92 -30.80
N MET A 188 10.18 31.08 -30.86
CA MET A 188 11.13 30.13 -30.29
C MET A 188 10.96 30.01 -28.77
N GLY A 189 10.85 31.14 -28.06
CA GLY A 189 10.64 31.14 -26.61
C GLY A 189 9.34 30.47 -26.19
N PHE A 190 8.25 30.73 -26.92
CA PHE A 190 6.95 30.11 -26.67
C PHE A 190 6.98 28.59 -26.93
N GLN A 191 7.59 28.16 -28.04
CA GLN A 191 7.74 26.73 -28.36
C GLN A 191 8.58 25.99 -27.32
N VAL A 192 9.70 26.58 -26.87
CA VAL A 192 10.54 25.99 -25.79
C VAL A 192 9.74 25.90 -24.50
N GLY A 193 8.98 26.94 -24.13
CA GLY A 193 8.10 26.94 -22.96
C GLY A 193 7.06 25.82 -23.00
N CYS A 194 6.35 25.67 -24.11
CA CYS A 194 5.37 24.60 -24.30
C CYS A 194 6.02 23.21 -24.26
N THR A 195 7.20 23.06 -24.86
CA THR A 195 7.95 21.78 -24.88
C THR A 195 8.42 21.39 -23.48
N LEU A 196 8.90 22.35 -22.69
CA LEU A 196 9.28 22.12 -21.28
C LEU A 196 8.07 21.76 -20.42
N ALA A 197 6.94 22.46 -20.60
CA ALA A 197 5.70 22.13 -19.91
C ALA A 197 5.22 20.71 -20.26
N PHE A 198 5.30 20.33 -21.54
CA PHE A 198 4.98 19.00 -22.01
C PHE A 198 5.91 17.93 -21.43
N GLY A 199 7.22 18.17 -21.45
CA GLY A 199 8.19 17.30 -20.80
C GLY A 199 7.94 17.16 -19.30
N GLY A 200 7.53 18.23 -18.63
CA GLY A 200 7.16 18.22 -17.21
C GLY A 200 5.91 17.40 -16.92
N VAL A 201 4.83 17.61 -17.69
CA VAL A 201 3.60 16.82 -17.57
C VAL A 201 3.88 15.36 -17.88
N MET A 202 4.61 15.06 -18.96
CA MET A 202 5.06 13.71 -19.27
C MET A 202 5.86 13.13 -18.11
N ALA A 203 6.89 13.79 -17.58
CA ALA A 203 7.69 13.27 -16.46
C ALA A 203 6.86 12.99 -15.19
N ILE A 204 5.82 13.80 -14.93
CA ILE A 204 4.88 13.59 -13.83
C ILE A 204 3.96 12.40 -14.11
N CYS A 205 3.52 12.21 -15.35
CA CYS A 205 2.60 11.16 -15.80
C CYS A 205 3.27 9.81 -16.03
N THR A 206 4.42 9.77 -16.73
CA THR A 206 5.16 8.54 -17.02
C THR A 206 5.99 8.08 -15.85
N ARG A 207 6.30 8.96 -14.88
CA ARG A 207 7.01 8.72 -13.61
C ARG A 207 7.78 7.39 -13.59
N ALA A 208 8.68 7.22 -14.56
CA ALA A 208 9.52 6.04 -14.64
C ALA A 208 10.36 6.05 -13.38
N LYS A 209 10.38 4.92 -12.69
CA LYS A 209 11.10 4.74 -11.43
C LYS A 209 12.49 5.35 -11.60
N LYS A 210 12.86 6.28 -10.71
CA LYS A 210 14.16 6.97 -10.78
C LYS A 210 15.33 5.96 -10.90
N HIS A 211 15.18 4.76 -10.34
CA HIS A 211 16.18 3.68 -10.44
C HIS A 211 16.23 2.95 -11.79
N GLU A 212 15.14 2.92 -12.58
CA GLU A 212 15.12 2.30 -13.92
C GLU A 212 15.75 3.23 -14.97
N ILE A 213 15.58 4.56 -14.84
CA ILE A 213 16.20 5.55 -15.73
C ILE A 213 17.73 5.55 -15.56
N PHE A 214 18.24 5.49 -14.33
CA PHE A 214 19.68 5.40 -14.08
C PHE A 214 20.28 4.06 -14.55
N GLY A 215 19.50 2.96 -14.50
CA GLY A 215 19.93 1.67 -15.06
C GLY A 215 19.99 1.67 -16.58
N ALA A 216 19.02 2.29 -17.25
CA ALA A 216 18.99 2.41 -18.71
C ALA A 216 20.02 3.40 -19.27
N CYS A 217 20.44 4.41 -18.50
CA CYS A 217 21.53 5.31 -18.89
C CYS A 217 22.93 4.75 -18.59
N ALA A 218 23.04 3.66 -17.82
CA ALA A 218 24.30 3.01 -17.48
C ALA A 218 24.59 1.74 -18.32
N ALA A 219 23.68 1.37 -19.22
CA ALA A 219 23.81 0.27 -20.17
C ALA A 219 24.24 0.75 -21.56
#